data_AF-A0A961H5J6-F1
#
_entry.id   AF-A0A961H5J6-F1
#
_cell.length_a   1.000
_cell.length_b   1.000
_cell.length_c   1.000
_cell.angle_alpha   90.00
_cell.angle_beta   90.00
_cell.angle_gamma   90.00
#
_symmetry.space_group_name_H-M   'P 1'
#
loop_
_entity.id
_entity.type
_entity.pdbx_description
1 polymer ?
#
loop_
_entity_poly.entity_id
_entity_poly.type
_entity_poly.pdbx_seq_one_letter_code
_entity_poly.pdbx_strand_id
1 'polypeptide(L)'
;MSLDLETKRHEIMALGHESGLATAEALFPEGTIGATADRESDGTWSVGPLASIALPIFNFGQATNTASRARLARAYGEYTDLAIRVRHLARSSFVETSSTLATARYLKDVMLPLRRRMTQETQQRFNAMQIGIFDLLDAKNAELEVERRLLDATLKHWRARHQRRTLMTSRRNFLVAPPRWAPRPPCHSLWMHAAGPSASLDFQDATTCRSSFPAGSSWSTGSSTASRSFISAPGKSSTSSLPG
;
A
#
# COMPACT_ATOMS: atom_id res chain seq x y z
N MET A 1 4.09 18.65 6.73
CA MET A 1 2.92 18.30 5.88
C MET A 1 3.46 17.56 4.67
N SER A 2 2.89 16.42 4.25
CA SER A 2 3.40 15.67 3.10
C SER A 2 2.96 16.32 1.79
N LEU A 3 3.88 16.37 0.81
CA LEU A 3 3.61 16.98 -0.50
C LEU A 3 2.47 16.27 -1.25
N ASP A 4 2.36 14.94 -1.12
CA ASP A 4 1.31 14.14 -1.78
C ASP A 4 -0.10 14.53 -1.29
N LEU A 5 -0.23 14.93 -0.02
CA LEU A 5 -1.50 15.45 0.51
C LEU A 5 -1.85 16.80 -0.10
N GLU A 6 -0.85 17.66 -0.33
CA GLU A 6 -1.09 18.94 -1.00
C GLU A 6 -1.46 18.74 -2.47
N THR A 7 -0.79 17.85 -3.19
CA THR A 7 -1.14 17.52 -4.58
C THR A 7 -2.58 17.01 -4.68
N LYS A 8 -2.98 16.06 -3.82
CA LYS A 8 -4.36 15.55 -3.78
C LYS A 8 -5.37 16.61 -3.34
N ARG A 9 -4.97 17.53 -2.47
CA ARG A 9 -5.81 18.68 -2.08
C ARG A 9 -6.09 19.61 -3.27
N HIS A 10 -5.08 19.91 -4.08
CA HIS A 10 -5.26 20.71 -5.29
C HIS A 10 -6.16 20.01 -6.32
N GLU A 11 -6.04 18.70 -6.47
CA GLU A 11 -6.93 17.90 -7.33
C GLU A 11 -8.40 18.01 -6.88
N ILE A 12 -8.67 17.90 -5.57
CA ILE A 12 -10.03 18.09 -5.03
C ILE A 12 -10.55 19.50 -5.28
N MET A 13 -9.71 20.53 -5.12
CA MET A 13 -10.11 21.92 -5.38
C MET A 13 -10.46 22.15 -6.85
N ALA A 14 -9.67 21.59 -7.78
CA ALA A 14 -9.94 21.67 -9.21
C ALA A 14 -11.26 20.97 -9.57
N LEU A 15 -11.46 19.72 -9.11
CA LEU A 15 -12.70 18.97 -9.32
C LEU A 15 -13.92 19.65 -8.66
N GLY A 16 -13.72 20.31 -7.52
CA GLY A 16 -14.75 21.11 -6.86
C GLY A 16 -15.23 22.26 -7.75
N HIS A 17 -14.29 23.03 -8.31
CA HIS A 17 -14.60 24.09 -9.27
C HIS A 17 -15.28 23.54 -10.53
N GLU A 18 -14.77 22.45 -11.12
CA GLU A 18 -15.39 21.81 -12.30
C GLU A 18 -16.83 21.34 -12.02
N SER A 19 -17.10 20.76 -10.85
CA SER A 19 -18.45 20.33 -10.48
C SER A 19 -19.43 21.49 -10.31
N GLY A 20 -18.94 22.64 -9.83
CA GLY A 20 -19.70 23.88 -9.74
C GLY A 20 -20.00 24.48 -11.12
N LEU A 21 -19.01 24.48 -12.02
CA LEU A 21 -19.18 24.91 -13.41
C LEU A 21 -20.17 24.03 -14.17
N ALA A 22 -20.07 22.70 -14.05
CA ALA A 22 -21.03 21.77 -14.65
C ALA A 22 -22.47 22.03 -14.17
N THR A 23 -22.63 22.44 -12.90
CA THR A 23 -23.95 22.79 -12.35
C THR A 23 -24.44 24.14 -12.91
N ALA A 24 -23.54 25.12 -13.08
CA ALA A 24 -23.86 26.43 -13.63
C ALA A 24 -24.22 26.36 -15.13
N GLU A 25 -23.44 25.62 -15.92
CA GLU A 25 -23.68 25.38 -17.35
C GLU A 25 -24.99 24.62 -17.59
N ALA A 26 -25.37 23.72 -16.67
CA ALA A 26 -26.65 23.02 -16.73
C ALA A 26 -27.87 23.94 -16.46
N LEU A 27 -27.67 25.06 -15.76
CA LEU A 27 -28.72 26.05 -15.43
C LEU A 27 -28.79 27.19 -16.44
N PHE A 28 -27.65 27.62 -16.99
CA PHE A 28 -27.52 28.71 -17.95
C PHE A 28 -26.85 28.21 -19.22
N PRO A 29 -27.61 27.63 -20.16
CA PRO A 29 -27.05 27.30 -21.47
C PRO A 29 -26.68 28.59 -22.22
N GLU A 30 -25.73 28.44 -23.13
CA GLU A 30 -25.23 29.53 -23.95
C GLU A 30 -26.38 30.22 -24.72
N GLY A 31 -26.46 31.55 -24.60
CA GLY A 31 -27.35 32.39 -25.38
C GLY A 31 -26.60 33.02 -26.55
N THR A 32 -27.25 33.14 -27.70
CA THR A 32 -26.68 33.83 -28.86
C THR A 32 -27.19 35.27 -28.90
N ILE A 33 -26.27 36.21 -29.09
CA ILE A 33 -26.56 37.63 -29.31
C ILE A 33 -26.09 37.98 -30.72
N GLY A 34 -26.98 38.55 -31.54
CA GLY A 34 -26.71 38.93 -32.92
C GLY A 34 -27.35 40.27 -33.27
N ALA A 35 -27.06 40.77 -34.45
CA ALA A 35 -27.76 41.90 -35.05
C ALA A 35 -28.37 41.41 -36.35
N THR A 36 -29.66 41.67 -36.55
CA THR A 36 -30.34 41.41 -37.83
C THR A 36 -30.56 42.72 -38.55
N ALA A 37 -30.46 42.67 -39.88
CA ALA A 37 -30.74 43.82 -40.72
C ALA A 37 -31.64 43.37 -41.86
N ASP A 38 -32.89 43.85 -41.84
CA ASP A 38 -33.92 43.48 -42.80
C ASP A 38 -34.22 44.67 -43.73
N ARG A 39 -34.26 44.39 -45.04
CA ARG A 39 -34.57 45.37 -46.09
C ARG A 39 -36.02 45.23 -46.52
N GLU A 40 -36.84 46.23 -46.19
CA GLU A 40 -38.27 46.28 -46.54
C GLU A 40 -38.44 46.56 -48.05
N SER A 41 -39.56 46.12 -48.65
CA SER A 41 -39.85 46.30 -50.10
C SER A 41 -39.91 47.76 -50.55
N ASP A 42 -40.11 48.69 -49.60
CA ASP A 42 -40.14 50.15 -49.82
C ASP A 42 -38.73 50.80 -49.77
N GLY A 43 -37.66 50.02 -49.67
CA GLY A 43 -36.27 50.49 -49.74
C GLY A 43 -35.66 50.98 -48.42
N THR A 44 -36.41 50.88 -47.31
CA THR A 44 -35.93 51.27 -45.97
C THR A 44 -35.21 50.10 -45.30
N TRP A 45 -33.98 50.32 -44.80
CA TRP A 45 -33.23 49.34 -44.01
C TRP A 45 -33.64 49.46 -42.54
N SER A 46 -34.01 48.33 -41.93
CA SER A 46 -34.24 48.23 -40.50
C SER A 46 -33.15 47.36 -39.88
N VAL A 47 -32.49 47.85 -38.83
CA VAL A 47 -31.45 47.11 -38.10
C VAL A 47 -31.92 46.96 -36.65
N GLY A 48 -31.96 45.73 -36.17
CA GLY A 48 -32.41 45.40 -34.82
C GLY A 48 -31.46 44.45 -34.09
N PRO A 49 -31.24 44.62 -32.78
CA PRO A 49 -30.55 43.63 -31.97
C PRO A 49 -31.43 42.38 -31.80
N LEU A 50 -30.81 41.20 -31.87
CA LEU A 50 -31.45 39.90 -31.65
C LEU A 50 -30.75 39.18 -30.50
N ALA A 51 -31.50 38.66 -29.54
CA ALA A 51 -31.00 37.78 -28.49
C ALA A 51 -31.86 36.52 -28.43
N SER A 52 -31.24 35.35 -28.42
CA SER A 52 -31.90 34.06 -28.28
C SER A 52 -31.31 33.30 -27.10
N ILE A 53 -32.18 32.81 -26.21
CA ILE A 53 -31.78 31.96 -25.08
C ILE A 53 -32.51 30.63 -25.17
N ALA A 54 -31.75 29.53 -25.16
CA ALA A 54 -32.33 28.19 -25.13
C ALA A 54 -32.73 27.86 -23.68
N LEU A 55 -34.00 27.54 -23.40
CA LEU A 55 -34.41 27.14 -22.06
C LEU A 55 -34.62 25.61 -22.00
N PRO A 56 -33.85 24.86 -21.19
CA PRO A 56 -34.00 23.41 -21.11
C PRO A 56 -35.20 23.07 -20.22
N ILE A 57 -36.22 22.45 -20.80
CA ILE A 57 -37.46 22.07 -20.10
C ILE A 57 -37.40 20.69 -19.42
N PHE A 58 -36.52 19.78 -19.89
CA PHE A 58 -36.43 18.41 -19.36
C PHE A 58 -35.01 17.91 -19.08
N ASN A 59 -33.99 18.53 -19.66
CA ASN A 59 -32.59 18.09 -19.56
C ASN A 59 -31.74 19.10 -18.78
N PHE A 60 -31.99 19.23 -17.48
CA PHE A 60 -31.21 20.09 -16.56
C PHE A 60 -29.79 19.57 -16.27
N GLY A 61 -29.12 18.92 -17.23
CA GLY A 61 -27.76 18.40 -17.07
C GLY A 61 -27.58 17.37 -15.95
N GLN A 62 -28.61 16.61 -15.58
CA GLN A 62 -28.53 15.67 -14.44
C GLN A 62 -27.42 14.62 -14.62
N ALA A 63 -27.19 14.12 -15.84
CA ALA A 63 -26.14 13.15 -16.13
C ALA A 63 -24.73 13.73 -15.97
N THR A 64 -24.49 14.95 -16.44
CA THR A 64 -23.19 15.62 -16.30
C THR A 64 -22.92 16.02 -14.85
N ASN A 65 -23.94 16.50 -14.14
CA ASN A 65 -23.86 16.84 -12.71
C ASN A 65 -23.63 15.62 -11.81
N THR A 66 -24.30 14.50 -12.09
CA THR A 66 -24.08 13.27 -11.32
C THR A 66 -22.69 12.69 -11.59
N ALA A 67 -22.21 12.73 -12.84
CA ALA A 67 -20.86 12.30 -13.19
C ALA A 67 -19.77 13.18 -12.53
N SER A 68 -19.92 14.51 -12.55
CA SER A 68 -18.96 15.42 -11.92
C SER A 68 -18.92 15.24 -10.39
N ARG A 69 -20.09 15.11 -9.75
CA ARG A 69 -20.20 14.80 -8.31
C ARG A 69 -19.59 13.46 -7.94
N ALA A 70 -19.80 12.43 -8.75
CA ALA A 70 -19.20 11.11 -8.53
C ALA A 70 -17.66 11.15 -8.60
N ARG A 71 -17.09 11.92 -9.55
CA ARG A 71 -15.63 12.13 -9.63
C ARG A 71 -15.09 12.83 -8.39
N LEU A 72 -15.77 13.89 -7.93
CA LEU A 72 -15.39 14.61 -6.72
C LEU A 72 -15.43 13.70 -5.48
N ALA A 73 -16.50 12.92 -5.32
CA ALA A 73 -16.65 11.97 -4.20
C ALA A 73 -15.53 10.91 -4.20
N ARG A 74 -15.16 10.40 -5.38
CA ARG A 74 -14.04 9.47 -5.52
C ARG A 74 -12.71 10.10 -5.11
N ALA A 75 -12.40 11.29 -5.61
CA ALA A 75 -11.16 12.00 -5.28
C ALA A 75 -11.06 12.31 -3.77
N TYR A 76 -12.20 12.63 -3.14
CA TYR A 76 -12.28 12.82 -1.69
C TYR A 76 -11.95 11.54 -0.92
N GLY A 77 -12.52 10.39 -1.33
CA GLY A 77 -12.20 9.09 -0.74
C GLY A 77 -10.71 8.74 -0.84
N GLU A 78 -10.11 8.94 -2.02
CA GLU A 78 -8.68 8.73 -2.24
C GLU A 78 -7.80 9.62 -1.34
N TYR A 79 -8.20 10.88 -1.15
CA TYR A 79 -7.51 11.79 -0.23
C TYR A 79 -7.62 11.34 1.22
N THR A 80 -8.80 10.91 1.68
CA THR A 80 -8.98 10.43 3.05
C THR A 80 -8.16 9.18 3.32
N ASP A 81 -8.12 8.24 2.37
CA ASP A 81 -7.33 7.01 2.46
C ASP A 81 -5.83 7.33 2.53
N LEU A 82 -5.36 8.27 1.70
CA LEU A 82 -3.97 8.71 1.71
C LEU A 82 -3.60 9.38 3.04
N ALA A 83 -4.46 10.26 3.56
CA ALA A 83 -4.23 10.93 4.84
C ALA A 83 -4.12 9.94 6.00
N ILE A 84 -5.02 8.95 6.04
CA ILE A 84 -5.00 7.86 7.01
C ILE A 84 -3.69 7.06 6.88
N ARG A 85 -3.31 6.65 5.66
CA ARG A 85 -2.09 5.88 5.39
C ARG A 85 -0.82 6.61 5.82
N VAL A 86 -0.70 7.90 5.48
CA VAL A 86 0.45 8.74 5.86
C VAL A 86 0.58 8.81 7.39
N ARG A 87 -0.55 9.01 8.09
CA ARG A 87 -0.58 9.06 9.55
C ARG A 87 -0.19 7.73 10.18
N HIS A 88 -0.73 6.62 9.67
CA HIS A 88 -0.40 5.28 10.16
C HIS A 88 1.08 4.97 9.97
N LEU A 89 1.66 5.34 8.83
CA LEU A 89 3.06 5.09 8.56
C LEU A 89 4.00 5.90 9.47
N ALA A 90 3.68 7.17 9.69
CA ALA A 90 4.42 8.01 10.63
C ALA A 90 4.38 7.41 12.04
N ARG A 91 3.21 6.94 12.49
CA ARG A 91 3.04 6.30 13.81
C ARG A 91 3.76 4.96 13.89
N SER A 92 3.63 4.09 12.88
CA SER A 92 4.23 2.75 12.89
C SER A 92 5.75 2.82 12.87
N SER A 93 6.34 3.65 12.02
CA SER A 93 7.80 3.84 11.96
C SER A 93 8.38 4.41 13.25
N PHE A 94 7.63 5.29 13.94
CA PHE A 94 8.01 5.79 15.25
C PHE A 94 8.01 4.67 16.31
N VAL A 95 6.92 3.90 16.39
CA VAL A 95 6.80 2.78 17.32
C VAL A 95 7.90 1.74 17.08
N GLU A 96 8.14 1.36 15.82
CA GLU A 96 9.20 0.42 15.45
C GLU A 96 10.59 0.91 15.86
N THR A 97 10.92 2.19 15.61
CA THR A 97 12.20 2.77 16.01
C THR A 97 12.37 2.78 17.53
N SER A 98 11.30 3.08 18.29
CA SER A 98 11.35 3.10 19.76
C SER A 98 11.49 1.71 20.38
N SER A 99 10.75 0.72 19.85
CA SER A 99 10.79 -0.67 20.33
C SER A 99 12.15 -1.32 20.09
N THR A 100 12.73 -1.15 18.89
CA THR A 100 14.06 -1.69 18.56
C THR A 100 15.17 -1.07 19.42
N LEU A 101 15.05 0.21 19.76
CA LEU A 101 15.96 0.89 20.68
C LEU A 101 15.87 0.34 22.10
N ALA A 102 14.64 0.10 22.61
CA ALA A 102 14.43 -0.47 23.93
C ALA A 102 15.05 -1.87 24.04
N THR A 103 14.84 -2.73 23.03
CA THR A 103 15.43 -4.07 22.99
C THR A 103 16.97 -4.03 22.95
N ALA A 104 17.56 -3.15 22.14
CA ALA A 104 19.01 -3.02 22.05
C ALA A 104 19.62 -2.54 23.39
N ARG A 105 18.99 -1.58 24.06
CA ARG A 105 19.41 -1.11 25.40
C ARG A 105 19.31 -2.21 26.44
N TYR A 106 18.19 -2.92 26.49
CA TYR A 106 18.00 -4.03 27.44
C TYR A 106 19.07 -5.13 27.29
N LEU A 107 19.38 -5.52 26.05
CA LEU A 107 20.42 -6.51 25.79
C LEU A 107 21.80 -6.02 26.22
N LYS A 108 22.13 -4.75 25.94
CA LYS A 108 23.42 -4.15 26.27
C LYS A 108 23.62 -3.94 27.77
N ASP A 109 22.62 -3.36 28.42
CA ASP A 109 22.75 -2.82 29.77
C ASP A 109 22.39 -3.86 30.86
N VAL A 110 21.57 -4.87 30.51
CA VAL A 110 21.10 -5.89 31.47
C VAL A 110 21.60 -7.29 31.13
N MET A 111 21.29 -7.81 29.94
CA MET A 111 21.52 -9.23 29.62
C MET A 111 22.99 -9.58 29.41
N LEU A 112 23.71 -8.75 28.65
CA LEU A 112 25.12 -8.98 28.37
C LEU A 112 26.00 -8.97 29.63
N PRO A 113 25.94 -7.96 30.52
CA PRO A 113 26.73 -7.99 31.74
C PRO A 113 26.33 -9.14 32.67
N LEU A 114 25.05 -9.51 32.72
CA LEU A 114 24.60 -10.66 33.50
C LEU A 114 25.23 -11.98 33.01
N ARG A 115 25.23 -12.22 31.70
CA ARG A 115 25.86 -13.42 31.12
C ARG A 115 27.37 -13.42 31.32
N ARG A 116 28.04 -12.28 31.17
CA ARG A 116 29.49 -12.14 31.46
C ARG A 116 29.84 -12.50 32.90
N ARG A 117 29.03 -12.07 33.87
CA ARG A 117 29.23 -12.47 35.27
C ARG A 117 29.06 -13.98 35.45
N MET A 118 28.02 -14.57 34.86
CA MET A 118 27.84 -16.02 34.92
C MET A 118 29.04 -16.78 34.33
N THR A 119 29.56 -16.36 33.18
CA THR A 119 30.72 -17.04 32.56
C THR A 119 32.00 -16.89 33.38
N GLN A 120 32.21 -15.73 34.01
CA GLN A 120 33.33 -15.52 34.94
C GLN A 120 33.23 -16.43 36.17
N GLU A 121 32.05 -16.54 36.78
CA GLU A 121 31.82 -17.44 37.92
C GLU A 121 32.00 -18.91 37.53
N THR A 122 31.47 -19.33 36.39
CA THR A 122 31.67 -20.69 35.85
C THR A 122 33.16 -20.98 35.63
N GLN A 123 33.92 -20.01 35.10
CA GLN A 123 35.37 -20.17 34.93
C GLN A 123 36.09 -20.34 36.27
N GLN A 124 35.72 -19.59 37.30
CA GLN A 124 36.29 -19.76 38.64
C GLN A 124 36.01 -21.15 39.23
N ARG A 125 34.78 -21.67 39.06
CA ARG A 125 34.41 -23.02 39.51
C ARG A 125 35.15 -24.11 38.75
N PHE A 126 35.36 -23.93 37.44
CA PHE A 126 36.16 -24.85 36.63
C PHE A 126 37.62 -24.88 37.11
N ASN A 127 38.21 -23.72 37.38
CA ASN A 127 39.57 -23.63 37.93
C ASN A 127 39.69 -24.31 39.31
N ALA A 128 38.62 -24.32 40.10
CA ALA A 128 38.51 -25.03 41.37
C ALA A 128 38.15 -26.53 41.23
N MET A 129 38.11 -27.07 40.00
CA MET A 129 37.71 -28.45 39.68
C MET A 129 36.31 -28.84 40.18
N GLN A 130 35.40 -27.88 40.38
CA GLN A 130 34.04 -28.12 40.86
C GLN A 130 33.05 -28.49 39.75
N ILE A 131 33.38 -28.14 38.51
CA ILE A 131 32.53 -28.36 37.32
C ILE A 131 33.38 -28.85 36.15
N GLY A 132 32.74 -29.42 35.14
CA GLY A 132 33.40 -29.90 33.93
C GLY A 132 33.70 -28.79 32.91
N ILE A 133 34.53 -29.10 31.91
CA ILE A 133 34.81 -28.18 30.79
C ILE A 133 33.57 -27.90 29.93
N PHE A 134 32.67 -28.88 29.80
CA PHE A 134 31.46 -28.72 29.01
C PHE A 134 30.54 -27.64 29.60
N ASP A 135 30.43 -27.55 30.92
CA ASP A 135 29.67 -26.50 31.60
C ASP A 135 30.22 -25.10 31.30
N LEU A 136 31.56 -24.97 31.22
CA LEU A 136 32.22 -23.71 30.85
C LEU A 136 31.95 -23.34 29.38
N LEU A 137 32.02 -24.32 28.47
CA LEU A 137 31.71 -24.12 27.05
C LEU A 137 30.25 -23.70 26.86
N ASP A 138 29.31 -24.32 27.56
CA ASP A 138 27.89 -23.97 27.51
C ASP A 138 27.64 -22.55 28.03
N ALA A 139 28.29 -22.17 29.13
CA ALA A 139 28.22 -20.81 29.63
C ALA A 139 28.75 -19.80 28.60
N LYS A 140 29.87 -20.10 27.93
CA LYS A 140 30.44 -19.25 26.88
C LYS A 140 29.57 -19.19 25.62
N ASN A 141 28.97 -20.30 25.20
CA ASN A 141 28.01 -20.32 24.10
C ASN A 141 26.79 -19.43 24.40
N ALA A 142 26.29 -19.46 25.64
CA ALA A 142 25.19 -18.60 26.08
C ALA A 142 25.55 -17.10 26.11
N GLU A 143 26.80 -16.75 26.45
CA GLU A 143 27.33 -15.38 26.35
C GLU A 143 27.35 -14.90 24.89
N LEU A 144 27.94 -15.71 23.99
CA LEU A 144 28.03 -15.40 22.55
C LEU A 144 26.65 -15.24 21.90
N GLU A 145 25.67 -16.05 22.30
CA GLU A 145 24.30 -15.94 21.80
C GLU A 145 23.67 -14.58 22.15
N VAL A 146 23.90 -14.06 23.36
CA VAL A 146 23.41 -12.73 23.75
C VAL A 146 24.16 -11.62 22.99
N GLU A 147 25.46 -11.78 22.76
CA GLU A 147 26.23 -10.83 21.95
C GLU A 147 25.71 -10.77 20.50
N ARG A 148 25.44 -11.93 19.88
CA ARG A 148 24.83 -11.99 18.53
C ARG A 148 23.47 -11.30 18.50
N ARG A 149 22.60 -11.57 19.49
CA ARG A 149 21.29 -10.90 19.59
C ARG A 149 21.41 -9.39 19.75
N LEU A 150 22.42 -8.91 20.47
CA LEU A 150 22.68 -7.48 20.62
C LEU A 150 23.10 -6.83 19.30
N LEU A 151 23.97 -7.48 18.53
CA LEU A 151 24.36 -7.02 17.20
C LEU A 151 23.14 -6.94 16.27
N ASP A 152 22.31 -8.00 16.24
CA ASP A 152 21.07 -8.02 15.47
C ASP A 152 20.09 -6.92 15.89
N ALA A 153 19.91 -6.71 17.20
CA ALA A 153 19.04 -5.66 17.72
C ALA A 153 19.53 -4.25 17.35
N THR A 154 20.85 -4.03 17.43
CA THR A 154 21.49 -2.76 17.06
C THR A 154 21.31 -2.49 15.57
N LEU A 155 21.57 -3.49 14.73
CA LEU A 155 21.39 -3.38 13.29
C LEU A 155 19.92 -3.16 12.90
N LYS A 156 18.96 -3.83 13.58
CA LYS A 156 17.52 -3.57 13.41
C LYS A 156 17.16 -2.13 13.76
N HIS A 157 17.70 -1.59 14.85
CA HIS A 157 17.49 -0.20 15.23
C HIS A 157 17.99 0.78 14.16
N TRP A 158 19.20 0.58 13.64
CA TRP A 158 19.73 1.41 12.57
C TRP A 158 18.87 1.37 11.32
N ARG A 159 18.43 0.17 10.89
CA ARG A 159 17.50 0.03 9.74
C ARG A 159 16.18 0.76 9.97
N ALA A 160 15.54 0.59 11.13
CA ALA A 160 14.29 1.27 11.46
C ALA A 160 14.46 2.80 11.47
N ARG A 161 15.58 3.30 12.02
CA ARG A 161 15.91 4.73 12.02
C ARG A 161 16.11 5.27 10.61
N HIS A 162 16.81 4.53 9.75
CA HIS A 162 17.00 4.89 8.34
C HIS A 162 15.66 4.93 7.61
N GLN A 163 14.81 3.91 7.76
CA GLN A 163 13.48 3.87 7.17
C GLN A 163 12.63 5.06 7.63
N ARG A 164 12.60 5.39 8.92
CA ARG A 164 11.87 6.58 9.40
C ARG A 164 12.39 7.87 8.75
N ARG A 165 13.71 8.00 8.60
CA ARG A 165 14.31 9.17 7.94
C ARG A 165 13.93 9.23 6.46
N THR A 166 13.98 8.11 5.74
CA THR A 166 13.56 8.08 4.33
C THR A 166 12.08 8.43 4.18
N LEU A 167 11.21 8.04 5.10
CA LEU A 167 9.80 8.45 5.08
C LEU A 167 9.60 9.95 5.31
N MET A 168 10.50 10.61 6.05
CA MET A 168 10.48 12.05 6.26
C MET A 168 11.11 12.84 5.10
N THR A 169 12.12 12.27 4.44
CA THR A 169 12.90 12.94 3.37
C THR A 169 12.44 12.60 1.96
N SER A 170 11.87 11.42 1.74
CA SER A 170 11.51 10.92 0.41
C SER A 170 10.33 11.72 -0.14
N ARG A 171 10.63 12.48 -1.19
CA ARG A 171 9.67 13.26 -1.98
C ARG A 171 8.81 12.39 -2.89
N ARG A 172 9.16 11.11 -3.10
CA ARG A 172 8.60 10.21 -4.13
C ARG A 172 8.89 8.74 -3.80
N ASN A 173 8.24 8.16 -2.79
CA ASN A 173 7.86 6.73 -2.78
C ASN A 173 7.33 6.36 -1.40
N PHE A 174 6.02 6.18 -1.32
CA PHE A 174 5.32 5.53 -0.21
C PHE A 174 5.18 4.02 -0.44
N LEU A 175 6.09 3.41 -1.20
CA LEU A 175 6.24 1.94 -1.26
C LEU A 175 6.88 1.48 0.06
N VAL A 176 6.05 1.45 1.09
CA VAL A 176 6.33 0.79 2.36
C VAL A 176 6.27 -0.70 2.08
N ALA A 177 7.41 -1.39 2.25
CA ALA A 177 7.41 -2.85 2.29
C ALA A 177 6.36 -3.32 3.31
N PRO A 178 5.58 -4.37 3.00
CA PRO A 178 4.51 -4.82 3.88
C PRO A 178 5.07 -5.09 5.29
N PRO A 179 4.32 -4.73 6.35
CA PRO A 179 4.78 -4.95 7.70
C PRO A 179 5.05 -6.45 7.93
N ARG A 180 6.03 -6.80 8.76
CA ARG A 180 6.47 -8.19 8.94
C ARG A 180 5.38 -9.16 9.46
N TRP A 181 4.28 -8.64 9.99
CA TRP A 181 3.11 -9.40 10.42
C TRP A 181 2.07 -9.60 9.31
N ALA A 182 2.22 -8.96 8.15
CA ALA A 182 1.35 -9.20 7.01
C ALA A 182 1.46 -10.67 6.59
N PRO A 183 0.32 -11.37 6.42
CA PRO A 183 0.35 -12.74 5.94
C PRO A 183 1.06 -12.78 4.59
N ARG A 184 2.03 -13.67 4.45
CA ARG A 184 2.68 -13.92 3.15
C ARG A 184 1.61 -14.38 2.16
N PRO A 185 1.61 -13.88 0.90
CA PRO A 185 0.65 -14.34 -0.08
C PRO A 185 0.79 -15.86 -0.28
N PRO A 186 -0.32 -16.60 -0.40
CA PRO A 186 -0.26 -18.03 -0.66
C PRO A 186 0.43 -18.30 -2.01
N CYS A 187 1.38 -19.24 -2.07
CA CYS A 187 2.25 -19.47 -3.24
C CYS A 187 1.47 -19.68 -4.57
N HIS A 188 0.18 -20.08 -4.55
CA HIS A 188 -0.60 -20.33 -5.76
C HIS A 188 -1.09 -19.05 -6.47
N SER A 189 -1.23 -17.92 -5.78
CA SER A 189 -1.78 -16.69 -6.38
C SER A 189 -0.73 -15.83 -7.09
N LEU A 190 0.55 -16.14 -6.94
CA LEU A 190 1.67 -15.37 -7.49
C LEU A 190 1.80 -15.51 -9.01
N TRP A 191 1.35 -16.63 -9.58
CA TRP A 191 1.44 -16.90 -11.02
C TRP A 191 0.41 -16.13 -11.86
N MET A 192 -0.75 -15.80 -11.30
CA MET A 192 -1.81 -15.08 -12.03
C MET A 192 -1.53 -13.58 -12.21
N HIS A 193 -0.67 -12.98 -11.37
CA HIS A 193 -0.40 -11.53 -11.38
C HIS A 193 0.97 -11.17 -11.98
N ALA A 194 1.80 -12.16 -12.34
CA ALA A 194 3.16 -11.96 -12.84
C ALA A 194 3.25 -11.80 -14.38
N ALA A 195 2.15 -11.49 -15.07
CA ALA A 195 2.12 -11.26 -16.52
C ALA A 195 2.24 -9.76 -16.89
N GLY A 196 3.07 -9.00 -16.16
CA GLY A 196 3.38 -7.59 -16.43
C GLY A 196 4.90 -7.37 -16.51
N PRO A 197 5.42 -6.59 -17.48
CA PRO A 197 6.85 -6.53 -17.81
C PRO A 197 7.77 -5.82 -16.78
N SER A 198 7.32 -5.56 -15.55
CA SER A 198 8.11 -4.81 -14.54
C SER A 198 8.18 -5.45 -13.14
N ALA A 199 7.72 -6.68 -12.94
CA ALA A 199 7.78 -7.34 -11.64
C ALA A 199 9.12 -8.09 -11.46
N SER A 200 10.14 -7.43 -10.90
CA SER A 200 11.33 -8.12 -10.39
C SER A 200 10.99 -8.79 -9.05
N LEU A 201 10.65 -10.09 -9.10
CA LEU A 201 10.54 -10.91 -7.89
C LEU A 201 11.94 -11.10 -7.28
N ASP A 202 12.08 -10.81 -6.00
CA ASP A 202 13.33 -11.03 -5.27
C ASP A 202 13.64 -12.54 -5.18
N PHE A 203 14.89 -12.91 -5.44
CA PHE A 203 15.36 -14.30 -5.52
C PHE A 203 15.10 -15.12 -4.23
N GLN A 204 14.98 -14.45 -3.07
CA GLN A 204 14.69 -15.10 -1.78
C GLN A 204 13.23 -15.59 -1.66
N ASP A 205 12.28 -14.97 -2.38
CA ASP A 205 10.90 -15.44 -2.42
C ASP A 205 10.76 -16.71 -3.28
N ALA A 206 11.59 -16.85 -4.30
CA ALA A 206 11.59 -18.03 -5.18
C ALA A 206 12.15 -19.30 -4.50
N THR A 207 13.10 -19.17 -3.55
CA THR A 207 13.72 -20.35 -2.93
C THR A 207 12.82 -21.03 -1.89
N THR A 208 11.86 -20.30 -1.30
CA THR A 208 11.03 -20.82 -0.20
C THR A 208 9.76 -21.55 -0.69
N CYS A 209 9.23 -21.25 -1.88
CA CYS A 209 8.09 -22.01 -2.45
C CYS A 209 8.52 -23.35 -3.09
N ARG A 210 9.82 -23.63 -3.27
CA ARG A 210 10.30 -24.90 -3.88
C ARG A 210 10.10 -26.13 -2.96
N SER A 211 9.97 -25.95 -1.65
CA SER A 211 9.89 -27.05 -0.68
C SER A 211 8.48 -27.60 -0.43
N SER A 212 7.43 -27.05 -1.08
CA SER A 212 6.03 -27.47 -0.90
C SER A 212 5.46 -28.29 -2.07
N PHE A 213 6.28 -28.62 -3.08
CA PHE A 213 5.89 -29.56 -4.13
C PHE A 213 6.21 -31.00 -3.72
N PRO A 214 5.26 -31.96 -3.79
CA PRO A 214 5.61 -33.37 -3.70
C PRO A 214 6.56 -33.72 -4.84
N ALA A 215 7.68 -34.35 -4.50
CA ALA A 215 8.67 -34.83 -5.46
C ALA A 215 8.04 -35.92 -6.34
N GLY A 216 7.50 -35.55 -7.51
CA GLY A 216 6.90 -36.53 -8.40
C GLY A 216 5.95 -35.97 -9.45
N SER A 217 6.39 -35.04 -10.28
CA SER A 217 5.82 -34.89 -11.63
C SER A 217 6.88 -34.34 -12.57
N SER A 218 7.36 -35.20 -13.46
CA SER A 218 8.24 -34.85 -14.57
C SER A 218 7.56 -33.79 -15.45
N TRP A 219 8.32 -32.76 -15.82
CA TRP A 219 7.84 -31.75 -16.75
C TRP A 219 7.98 -32.32 -18.16
N SER A 220 6.86 -32.67 -18.80
CA SER A 220 6.84 -32.82 -20.25
C SER A 220 6.74 -31.43 -20.87
N THR A 221 7.82 -30.98 -21.51
CA THR A 221 7.80 -29.83 -22.42
C THR A 221 6.94 -30.20 -23.62
N GLY A 222 5.64 -29.91 -23.55
CA GLY A 222 4.68 -30.16 -24.62
C GLY A 222 4.08 -28.84 -25.07
N SER A 223 4.55 -28.33 -26.20
CA SER A 223 3.83 -27.34 -26.98
C SER A 223 2.50 -27.93 -27.44
N SER A 224 1.37 -27.41 -26.97
CA SER A 224 0.10 -27.61 -27.67
C SER A 224 -0.82 -26.41 -27.49
N THR A 225 -0.99 -25.67 -28.59
CA THR A 225 -2.26 -25.15 -29.05
C THR A 225 -3.45 -25.97 -28.53
N ALA A 226 -4.41 -25.34 -27.86
CA ALA A 226 -5.83 -25.43 -28.22
C ALA A 226 -6.79 -24.91 -27.13
N SER A 227 -7.83 -24.27 -27.67
CA SER A 227 -9.22 -24.36 -27.22
C SER A 227 -9.64 -23.63 -25.94
N ARG A 228 -10.17 -22.43 -26.21
CA ARG A 228 -11.34 -21.86 -25.58
C ARG A 228 -12.45 -22.93 -25.53
N SER A 229 -12.83 -23.38 -24.34
CA SER A 229 -14.13 -24.01 -24.13
C SER A 229 -14.73 -23.52 -22.81
N PHE A 230 -15.85 -22.85 -23.00
CA PHE A 230 -16.88 -22.52 -22.04
C PHE A 230 -17.51 -23.84 -21.55
N ILE A 231 -17.98 -23.91 -20.28
CA ILE A 231 -19.26 -24.49 -19.83
C ILE A 231 -19.19 -24.99 -18.37
N SER A 232 -20.26 -24.65 -17.64
CA SER A 232 -20.89 -25.41 -16.54
C SER A 232 -20.35 -25.26 -15.11
N ALA A 233 -21.07 -24.41 -14.35
CA ALA A 233 -21.44 -24.71 -12.98
C ALA A 233 -22.40 -25.92 -12.92
N PRO A 234 -22.28 -26.77 -11.88
CA PRO A 234 -23.38 -26.94 -10.91
C PRO A 234 -22.82 -26.93 -9.47
N GLY A 235 -23.54 -26.63 -8.39
CA GLY A 235 -24.94 -26.88 -8.09
C GLY A 235 -25.04 -27.86 -6.91
N LYS A 236 -25.21 -27.30 -5.70
CA LYS A 236 -25.91 -27.83 -4.50
C LYS A 236 -25.35 -29.02 -3.66
N SER A 237 -25.33 -28.73 -2.35
CA SER A 237 -25.77 -29.52 -1.18
C SER A 237 -25.13 -30.88 -0.85
N SER A 238 -24.58 -30.99 0.36
CA SER A 238 -25.08 -31.96 1.36
C SER A 238 -24.60 -31.63 2.77
N THR A 239 -25.54 -31.79 3.68
CA THR A 239 -25.50 -31.72 5.14
C THR A 239 -24.98 -33.04 5.72
N SER A 240 -24.61 -33.04 7.01
CA SER A 240 -24.30 -34.16 7.94
C SER A 240 -22.84 -34.17 8.37
N SER A 241 -22.43 -34.41 9.61
CA SER A 241 -23.13 -34.66 10.88
C SER A 241 -22.07 -34.62 12.00
N LEU A 242 -22.44 -34.07 13.16
CA LEU A 242 -21.92 -34.36 14.51
C LEU A 242 -21.95 -35.89 14.79
N PRO A 243 -21.37 -36.47 15.87
CA PRO A 243 -21.36 -35.90 17.23
C PRO A 243 -20.18 -36.27 18.15
N GLY A 244 -20.23 -35.78 19.39
CA GLY A 244 -19.54 -36.38 20.56
C GLY A 244 -18.79 -35.38 21.39
#